data_AF-A0A6V7UA07-F1
#
_entry.id   AF-A0A6V7UA07-F1
#
_cell.length_a   1.000
_cell.length_b   1.000
_cell.length_c   1.000
_cell.angle_alpha   90.00
_cell.angle_beta   90.00
_cell.angle_gamma   90.00
#
_symmetry.space_group_name_H-M   'P 1'
#
loop_
_entity.id
_entity.type
_entity.pdbx_description
1 polymer ?
#
loop_
_entity_poly.entity_id
_entity_poly.type
_entity_poly.pdbx_seq_one_letter_code
_entity_poly.pdbx_strand_id
1 'polypeptide(L)'
;MYFLLELGGKTLNDYFYLKVRERHGNLRINSVKLEQLLLTNILKGAAQALQQFHQPLDENQSEPNPDPASNETIPVKLIDFNISVIHSKGHVAHFDHMIKSTKAPEISDNNPANVTI
;
A
#
# COMPACT_ATOMS: atom_id res chain seq x y z
N MET A 1 -23.82 -3.39 -8.29
CA MET A 1 -22.81 -4.43 -8.53
C MET A 1 -22.22 -4.82 -7.18
N TYR A 2 -22.06 -6.12 -6.90
CA TYR A 2 -21.47 -6.61 -5.65
C TYR A 2 -20.16 -7.33 -5.96
N PHE A 3 -19.12 -7.07 -5.16
CA PHE A 3 -17.84 -7.73 -5.26
C PHE A 3 -17.63 -8.64 -4.05
N LEU A 4 -17.22 -9.87 -4.31
CA LEU A 4 -16.77 -10.81 -3.30
C LEU A 4 -15.24 -10.74 -3.24
N LEU A 5 -14.71 -10.41 -2.06
CA LEU A 5 -13.28 -10.29 -1.81
C LEU A 5 -12.85 -11.32 -0.77
N GLU A 6 -11.60 -11.77 -0.84
CA GLU A 6 -11.01 -12.60 0.21
C GLU A 6 -11.06 -11.88 1.56
N LEU A 7 -11.43 -12.59 2.62
CA LEU A 7 -11.41 -12.03 3.97
C LEU A 7 -9.97 -11.82 4.43
N GLY A 8 -9.53 -10.56 4.45
CA GLY A 8 -8.22 -10.16 4.92
C GLY A 8 -8.07 -10.18 6.45
N GLY A 9 -6.86 -9.90 6.91
CA GLY A 9 -6.58 -9.59 8.31
C GLY A 9 -7.07 -8.18 8.70
N LYS A 10 -6.54 -7.64 9.81
CA LYS A 10 -6.83 -6.26 10.24
C LYS A 10 -6.26 -5.25 9.26
N THR A 11 -6.91 -4.10 9.12
CA THR A 11 -6.34 -2.97 8.38
C THR A 11 -5.10 -2.42 9.11
N LEU A 12 -4.17 -1.80 8.37
CA LEU A 12 -3.02 -1.15 9.00
C LEU A 12 -3.45 -0.03 9.96
N ASN A 13 -4.54 0.67 9.65
CA ASN A 13 -5.09 1.71 10.53
C ASN A 13 -5.54 1.11 11.88
N ASP A 14 -6.32 0.02 11.85
CA ASP A 14 -6.75 -0.66 13.09
C ASP A 14 -5.55 -1.21 13.87
N TYR A 15 -4.56 -1.75 13.16
CA TYR A 15 -3.33 -2.25 13.78
C TYR A 15 -2.59 -1.14 14.53
N PHE A 16 -2.33 0.00 13.89
CA PHE A 16 -1.62 1.11 14.52
C PHE A 16 -2.44 1.78 15.61
N TYR A 17 -3.75 1.93 15.43
CA TYR A 17 -4.65 2.45 16.46
C TYR A 17 -4.57 1.62 17.75
N LEU A 18 -4.63 0.29 17.63
CA LEU A 18 -4.51 -0.62 18.77
C LEU A 18 -3.13 -0.53 19.42
N LYS A 19 -2.06 -0.46 18.63
CA LYS A 19 -0.68 -0.33 19.15
C LYS A 19 -0.45 0.98 19.89
N VAL A 20 -0.95 2.09 19.37
CA VAL A 20 -0.89 3.40 20.05
C VAL A 20 -1.66 3.36 21.37
N ARG A 21 -2.87 2.79 21.37
CA ARG A 21 -3.69 2.63 22.58
C ARG A 21 -3.02 1.76 23.65
N GLU A 22 -2.40 0.65 23.23
CA GLU A 22 -1.64 -0.25 24.12
C GLU A 22 -0.44 0.47 24.77
N ARG A 23 0.32 1.27 24.00
CA ARG A 23 1.47 2.03 24.52
C ARG A 23 1.10 3.14 25.50
N HIS A 24 -0.07 3.76 25.35
CA HIS A 24 -0.57 4.74 26.32
C HIS A 24 -1.12 4.07 27.60
N GLY A 25 -1.31 2.73 27.59
CA GLY A 25 -1.85 1.96 28.71
C GLY A 25 -0.81 1.37 29.66
N ASN A 26 0.32 0.84 29.19
CA ASN A 26 1.45 0.36 29.99
C ASN A 26 2.58 -0.19 29.09
N LEU A 27 3.82 -0.11 29.58
CA LEU A 27 5.09 -0.71 29.08
C LEU A 27 6.05 0.24 28.35
N ARG A 28 7.01 0.71 29.16
CA ARG A 28 8.27 1.34 28.80
C ARG A 28 9.35 0.25 28.64
N ILE A 29 10.22 0.45 27.66
CA ILE A 29 11.61 -0.05 27.54
C ILE A 29 11.77 -1.40 26.82
N ASN A 30 12.67 -1.41 25.81
CA ASN A 30 13.07 -2.44 24.84
C ASN A 30 12.30 -2.58 23.51
N SER A 31 11.20 -1.85 23.30
CA SER A 31 10.35 -2.03 22.11
C SER A 31 10.84 -1.34 20.83
N VAL A 32 11.64 -0.27 20.92
CA VAL A 32 11.90 0.62 19.77
C VAL A 32 12.56 -0.09 18.58
N LYS A 33 13.57 -0.94 18.83
CA LYS A 33 14.25 -1.70 17.75
C LYS A 33 13.33 -2.77 17.14
N LEU A 34 12.54 -3.46 17.97
CA LEU A 34 11.60 -4.50 17.51
C LEU A 34 10.46 -3.88 16.69
N GLU A 35 9.97 -2.72 17.12
CA GLU A 35 8.92 -1.98 16.45
C GLU A 35 9.42 -1.37 15.14
N GLN A 36 10.67 -0.90 15.11
CA GLN A 36 11.31 -0.44 13.87
C GLN A 36 11.50 -1.57 12.87
N LEU A 37 11.94 -2.75 13.31
CA LEU A 37 12.05 -3.93 12.46
C LEU A 37 10.68 -4.33 11.90
N LEU A 38 9.65 -4.34 12.75
CA LEU A 38 8.29 -4.66 12.35
C LEU A 38 7.73 -3.66 11.32
N LEU A 39 7.92 -2.37 11.55
CA LEU A 39 7.57 -1.31 10.60
C LEU A 39 8.30 -1.49 9.27
N THR A 40 9.59 -1.82 9.32
CA THR A 40 10.40 -2.08 8.13
C THR A 40 9.82 -3.26 7.33
N ASN A 41 9.44 -4.35 8.00
CA ASN A 41 8.91 -5.54 7.34
C ASN A 41 7.50 -5.30 6.75
N ILE A 42 6.68 -4.45 7.38
CA ILE A 42 5.40 -3.99 6.82
C ILE A 42 5.63 -3.12 5.57
N LEU A 43 6.58 -2.19 5.62
CA LEU A 43 6.92 -1.32 4.49
C LEU A 43 7.47 -2.13 3.31
N LYS A 44 8.32 -3.13 3.57
CA LYS A 44 8.80 -4.07 2.54
C LYS A 44 7.63 -4.79 1.87
N GLY A 45 6.67 -5.30 2.64
CA GLY A 45 5.49 -5.96 2.10
C GLY A 45 4.59 -5.04 1.28
N ALA A 46 4.37 -3.80 1.74
CA ALA A 46 3.60 -2.80 0.99
C ALA A 46 4.29 -2.41 -0.31
N ALA A 47 5.62 -2.25 -0.30
CA ALA A 47 6.42 -1.95 -1.48
C ALA A 47 6.36 -3.09 -2.52
N GLN A 48 6.43 -4.35 -2.08
CA GLN A 48 6.27 -5.52 -2.95
C GLN A 48 4.88 -5.56 -3.60
N ALA A 49 3.83 -5.32 -2.83
CA ALA A 49 2.47 -5.30 -3.37
C ALA A 49 2.29 -4.17 -4.40
N LEU A 50 2.90 -2.99 -4.16
CA LEU A 50 2.92 -1.88 -5.13
C LEU A 50 3.75 -2.22 -6.38
N GLN A 51 4.86 -2.91 -6.22
CA GLN A 51 5.68 -3.37 -7.34
C GLN A 51 4.89 -4.31 -8.25
N GLN A 52 4.18 -5.30 -7.67
CA GLN A 52 3.30 -6.19 -8.41
C GLN A 52 2.16 -5.43 -9.11
N PHE A 53 1.60 -4.41 -8.45
CA PHE A 53 0.54 -3.59 -9.03
C PHE A 53 1.01 -2.76 -10.24
N HIS A 54 2.27 -2.30 -10.24
CA HIS A 54 2.85 -1.53 -11.35
C HIS A 54 3.45 -2.40 -12.47
N GLN A 55 3.51 -3.72 -12.31
CA GLN A 55 3.97 -4.59 -13.37
C GLN A 55 2.98 -4.57 -14.54
N PRO A 56 3.47 -4.50 -15.79
CA PRO A 56 2.61 -4.62 -16.96
C PRO A 56 1.92 -5.99 -16.93
N LEU A 57 0.62 -6.00 -17.26
CA LEU A 57 -0.15 -7.21 -17.51
C LEU A 57 0.33 -7.84 -18.83
N ASP A 58 1.51 -8.43 -18.84
CA ASP A 58 2.04 -9.20 -19.97
C ASP A 58 1.70 -10.68 -19.73
N GLU A 59 0.80 -11.24 -20.54
CA GLU A 59 0.24 -12.59 -20.38
C GLU A 59 1.30 -13.71 -20.39
N ASN A 60 2.53 -13.41 -20.80
CA ASN A 60 3.63 -14.37 -20.92
C ASN A 60 4.71 -14.26 -19.83
N GLN A 61 4.58 -13.34 -18.87
CA GLN A 61 5.57 -13.18 -17.80
C GLN A 61 5.15 -13.93 -16.54
N SER A 62 5.46 -15.23 -16.50
CA SER A 62 5.52 -15.99 -15.25
C SER A 62 6.83 -15.64 -14.53
N GLU A 63 6.88 -14.47 -13.90
CA GLU A 63 7.96 -14.12 -12.98
C GLU A 63 7.75 -14.78 -11.61
N PRO A 64 8.84 -15.04 -10.86
CA PRO A 64 8.77 -15.72 -9.58
C PRO A 64 7.88 -14.95 -8.62
N ASN A 65 6.81 -15.60 -8.19
CA ASN A 65 6.01 -15.15 -7.06
C ASN A 65 6.99 -14.98 -5.88
N PRO A 66 7.20 -13.75 -5.35
CA PRO A 66 8.18 -13.53 -4.31
C PRO A 66 7.85 -14.46 -3.15
N ASP A 67 8.81 -15.31 -2.79
CA ASP A 67 8.60 -16.35 -1.80
C ASP A 67 8.11 -15.72 -0.49
N PRO A 68 6.86 -15.97 -0.06
CA PRO A 68 6.32 -15.40 1.16
C PRO A 68 7.06 -15.89 2.40
N ALA A 69 7.97 -16.87 2.28
CA ALA A 69 8.75 -17.45 3.35
C ALA A 69 10.00 -16.64 3.76
N SER A 70 10.26 -15.47 3.15
CA SER A 70 11.27 -14.55 3.67
C SER A 70 10.84 -14.05 5.06
N ASN A 71 11.52 -14.55 6.12
CA ASN A 71 11.30 -14.18 7.52
C ASN A 71 11.38 -12.66 7.82
N GLU A 72 11.79 -11.85 6.84
CA GLU A 72 11.94 -10.40 6.95
C GLU A 72 10.83 -9.59 6.27
N THR A 73 9.76 -10.23 5.79
CA THR A 73 8.67 -9.50 5.13
C THR A 73 7.31 -9.90 5.69
N ILE A 74 6.48 -8.92 6.02
CA ILE A 74 5.10 -9.17 6.41
C ILE A 74 4.24 -8.97 5.16
N PRO A 75 3.49 -9.99 4.69
CA PRO A 75 2.65 -9.85 3.51
C PRO A 75 1.56 -8.80 3.78
N VAL A 76 1.52 -7.77 2.92
CA VAL A 76 0.49 -6.72 2.93
C VAL A 76 -0.32 -6.84 1.66
N LYS A 77 -1.64 -6.82 1.77
CA LYS A 77 -2.55 -6.82 0.62
C LYS A 77 -3.01 -5.40 0.33
N LEU A 78 -2.90 -4.97 -0.92
CA LEU A 78 -3.57 -3.78 -1.41
C LEU A 78 -5.06 -4.11 -1.63
N ILE A 79 -5.93 -3.23 -1.16
CA ILE A 79 -7.40 -3.37 -1.27
C ILE A 79 -7.97 -2.03 -1.75
N ASP A 80 -9.21 -2.07 -2.22
CA ASP A 80 -9.95 -0.89 -2.70
C ASP A 80 -9.31 -0.22 -3.94
N PHE A 81 -9.46 -0.88 -5.09
CA PHE A 81 -8.95 -0.41 -6.38
C PHE A 81 -9.94 0.52 -7.13
N ASN A 82 -10.96 1.06 -6.46
CA ASN A 82 -12.01 1.85 -7.11
C ASN A 82 -11.51 3.14 -7.78
N ILE A 83 -10.35 3.62 -7.34
CA ILE A 83 -9.69 4.83 -7.87
C ILE A 83 -8.43 4.51 -8.68
N SER A 84 -8.15 3.23 -8.93
CA SER A 84 -7.00 2.79 -9.72
C SER A 84 -7.20 3.11 -11.20
N VAL A 85 -6.11 3.50 -11.87
CA VAL A 85 -6.13 3.85 -13.30
C VAL A 85 -5.09 3.01 -14.04
N ILE A 86 -5.50 2.41 -15.15
CA ILE A 86 -4.58 1.76 -16.08
C ILE A 86 -4.02 2.85 -17.01
N HIS A 87 -2.71 3.08 -16.93
CA HIS A 87 -2.05 4.04 -17.79
C HIS A 87 -1.94 3.51 -19.22
N SER A 88 -2.65 4.14 -20.15
CA SER A 88 -2.39 4.02 -21.59
C SER A 88 -1.86 5.36 -22.10
N LYS A 89 -0.82 5.33 -22.94
CA LYS A 89 -0.23 6.55 -23.53
C LYS A 89 -1.33 7.45 -24.11
N GLY A 90 -1.41 8.70 -23.63
CA GLY A 90 -2.32 9.72 -24.16
C GLY A 90 -3.61 9.99 -23.37
N HIS A 91 -3.85 9.31 -22.24
CA HIS A 91 -5.00 9.61 -21.37
C HIS A 91 -4.61 10.40 -20.12
N VAL A 92 -5.31 11.51 -19.88
CA VAL A 92 -5.23 12.29 -18.64
C VAL A 92 -6.16 11.65 -17.61
N ALA A 93 -5.60 11.20 -16.49
CA ALA A 93 -6.37 10.67 -15.38
C ALA A 93 -6.91 11.82 -14.50
N HIS A 94 -8.17 11.74 -14.09
CA HIS A 94 -8.80 12.68 -13.16
C HIS A 94 -8.78 12.11 -11.73
N PHE A 95 -8.21 12.86 -10.78
CA PHE A 95 -7.95 12.41 -9.40
C PHE A 95 -8.81 13.14 -8.34
N ASP A 96 -10.08 13.39 -8.67
CA ASP A 96 -10.99 14.23 -7.88
C ASP A 96 -11.42 13.59 -6.55
N HIS A 97 -11.27 12.26 -6.39
CA HIS A 97 -11.76 11.51 -5.24
C HIS A 97 -10.67 11.03 -4.24
N MET A 98 -9.41 11.46 -4.37
CA MET A 98 -8.35 11.02 -3.45
C MET A 98 -8.29 11.84 -2.16
N ILE A 99 -7.93 11.19 -1.05
CA ILE A 99 -7.72 11.83 0.25
C ILE A 99 -6.56 12.83 0.16
N LYS A 100 -6.83 14.11 0.47
CA LYS A 100 -5.86 15.21 0.31
C LYS A 100 -4.53 14.97 1.04
N SER A 101 -4.55 14.33 2.21
CA SER A 101 -3.35 14.06 3.02
C SER A 101 -2.45 12.95 2.46
N THR A 102 -2.90 12.18 1.47
CA THR A 102 -2.14 11.07 0.87
C THR A 102 -1.81 11.30 -0.60
N LYS A 103 -2.17 12.47 -1.17
CA LYS A 103 -1.80 12.84 -2.54
C LYS A 103 -0.30 13.11 -2.61
N ALA A 104 0.34 12.61 -3.65
CA ALA A 104 1.68 13.04 -4.02
C ALA A 104 1.64 14.54 -4.43
N PRO A 105 2.72 15.30 -4.21
CA PRO A 105 2.74 16.74 -4.47
C PRO A 105 2.43 17.06 -5.94
N GLU A 106 2.92 16.26 -6.88
CA GLU A 106 2.68 16.40 -8.32
C GLU A 106 1.21 16.21 -8.74
N ILE A 107 0.40 15.53 -7.91
CA ILE A 107 -1.04 15.32 -8.13
C ILE A 107 -1.88 16.37 -7.38
N SER A 108 -1.31 17.00 -6.36
CA SER A 108 -2.02 17.88 -5.43
C SER A 108 -2.43 19.22 -6.04
N ASP A 109 -1.73 19.67 -7.09
CA ASP A 109 -1.94 20.99 -7.70
C ASP A 109 -3.11 21.05 -8.70
N ASN A 110 -3.88 19.98 -8.90
CA ASN A 110 -5.04 19.94 -9.81
C ASN A 110 -4.78 20.51 -11.22
N ASN A 111 -3.51 20.52 -11.67
CA ASN A 111 -3.13 20.95 -13.00
C ASN A 111 -3.01 19.72 -13.90
N PRO A 112 -4.00 19.43 -14.78
CA PRO A 112 -3.97 18.26 -15.65
C PRO A 112 -2.79 18.28 -16.65
N ALA A 113 -2.08 19.40 -16.78
CA ALA A 113 -0.88 19.52 -17.60
C ALA A 113 0.42 19.04 -16.90
N ASN A 114 0.42 18.85 -15.57
CA ASN A 114 1.64 18.54 -14.82
C ASN A 114 1.85 17.05 -14.53
N VAL A 115 0.89 16.19 -14.85
CA VAL A 115 1.01 14.74 -14.63
C VAL A 115 1.18 14.06 -15.99
N THR A 116 2.36 14.23 -16.59
CA THR A 116 2.85 13.33 -17.63
C THR A 116 3.68 12.26 -16.91
N ILE A 117 3.14 11.04 -16.80
CA ILE A 117 3.83 9.86 -16.22
C ILE A 117 4.16 8.91 -17.36
#